data_AF-A0A7S0CGZ3-F1
#
_entry.id   AF-A0A7S0CGZ3-F1
#
_cell.length_a   1.000
_cell.length_b   1.000
_cell.length_c   1.000
_cell.angle_alpha   90.00
_cell.angle_beta   90.00
_cell.angle_gamma   90.00
#
_symmetry.space_group_name_H-M   'P 1'
#
loop_
_entity.id
_entity.type
_entity.pdbx_description
1 polymer ?
#
loop_
_entity_poly.entity_id
_entity_poly.type
_entity_poly.pdbx_seq_one_letter_code
_entity_poly.pdbx_strand_id
1 'polypeptide(L)'
;DKAVAHKLHYIGGVCLPYAKLGGDHDECVERREDFSFFLSKITTTMNQNVHWRSIYSRVDEKWWPWMNYVANMENLKDDAEHFLKSIKSNVSGSSAWDRIGNTGWGDNERDCGHPGDSAFLAKKDIKHKTNAKDKLRAYYNPDLENFIETHYADDLNNPYFHFTEMKLYDENNEESG
;
A
#
# COMPACT_ATOMS: atom_id res chain seq x y z
N ASP A 1 14.85 2.62 -1.82
CA ASP A 1 13.63 2.27 -2.57
C ASP A 1 14.02 1.83 -3.98
N LYS A 2 13.43 0.75 -4.52
CA LYS A 2 13.73 0.29 -5.89
C LYS A 2 13.31 1.32 -6.96
N ALA A 3 12.32 2.16 -6.69
CA ALA A 3 11.88 3.21 -7.61
C ALA A 3 12.95 4.31 -7.82
N VAL A 4 13.67 4.66 -6.75
CA VAL A 4 14.77 5.65 -6.78
C VAL A 4 16.09 5.03 -7.26
N ALA A 5 16.29 3.73 -7.04
CA ALA A 5 17.53 3.02 -7.38
C ALA A 5 17.79 2.90 -8.91
N HIS A 6 16.73 2.95 -9.73
CA HIS A 6 16.86 2.89 -11.19
C HIS A 6 16.71 4.29 -11.79
N LYS A 7 17.78 5.10 -11.70
CA LYS A 7 17.83 6.50 -12.19
C LYS A 7 17.14 6.70 -13.55
N LEU A 8 17.47 5.87 -14.55
CA LEU A 8 16.88 5.97 -15.89
C LEU A 8 15.37 5.72 -15.90
N HIS A 9 14.90 4.76 -15.09
CA HIS A 9 13.48 4.44 -14.97
C HIS A 9 12.71 5.58 -14.29
N TYR A 10 13.27 6.17 -13.23
CA TYR A 10 12.64 7.31 -12.55
C TYR A 10 12.57 8.53 -13.47
N ILE A 11 13.66 8.88 -14.16
CA ILE A 11 13.68 10.02 -15.08
C ILE A 11 12.62 9.82 -16.19
N GLY A 12 12.61 8.65 -16.83
CA GLY A 12 11.69 8.38 -17.93
C GLY A 12 10.24 8.20 -17.50
N GLY A 13 10.01 7.51 -16.38
CA GLY A 13 8.67 7.14 -15.90
C GLY A 13 8.00 8.15 -14.98
N VAL A 14 8.78 9.04 -14.35
CA VAL A 14 8.28 10.04 -13.39
C VAL A 14 8.59 11.46 -13.85
N CYS A 15 9.86 11.81 -14.07
CA CYS A 15 10.21 13.21 -14.36
C CYS A 15 9.71 13.71 -15.72
N LEU A 16 9.74 12.88 -16.78
CA LEU A 16 9.18 13.27 -18.07
C LEU A 16 7.66 13.52 -18.01
N PRO A 17 6.82 12.61 -17.44
CA PRO A 17 5.41 12.92 -17.22
C PRO A 17 5.16 14.13 -16.32
N TYR A 18 5.93 14.28 -15.23
CA TYR A 18 5.83 15.43 -14.33
C TYR A 18 6.04 16.76 -15.08
N ALA A 19 7.07 16.83 -15.92
CA ALA A 19 7.36 18.01 -16.73
C ALA A 19 6.26 18.33 -17.76
N LYS A 20 5.68 17.29 -18.39
CA LYS A 20 4.54 17.45 -19.32
C LYS A 20 3.31 18.05 -18.65
N LEU A 21 3.18 17.91 -17.34
CA LEU A 21 2.10 18.46 -16.53
C LEU A 21 2.45 19.82 -15.89
N GLY A 22 3.55 20.45 -16.35
CA GLY A 22 3.97 21.78 -15.90
C GLY A 22 4.99 21.79 -14.76
N GLY A 23 5.50 20.62 -14.36
CA GLY A 23 6.60 20.51 -13.42
C GLY A 23 7.97 20.88 -14.02
N ASP A 24 8.96 21.15 -13.17
CA ASP A 24 10.35 21.32 -13.61
C ASP A 24 11.03 19.95 -13.74
N HIS A 25 11.46 19.62 -14.97
CA HIS A 25 12.13 18.37 -15.24
C HIS A 25 13.45 18.25 -14.47
N ASP A 26 14.28 19.30 -14.48
CA ASP A 26 15.64 19.25 -13.95
C ASP A 26 15.60 19.23 -12.42
N GLU A 27 14.68 20.00 -11.81
CA GLU A 27 14.41 19.90 -10.37
C GLU A 27 14.00 18.47 -9.99
N CYS A 28 13.13 17.82 -10.79
CA CYS A 28 12.72 16.44 -10.53
C CYS A 28 13.90 15.45 -10.58
N VAL A 29 14.83 15.62 -11.54
CA VAL A 29 16.01 14.75 -11.65
C VAL A 29 16.97 14.95 -10.47
N GLU A 30 17.16 16.20 -10.07
CA GLU A 30 18.04 16.58 -8.96
C GLU A 30 17.49 16.07 -7.62
N ARG A 31 16.20 16.32 -7.36
CA ARG A 31 15.52 16.00 -6.10
C ARG A 31 14.85 14.63 -6.08
N ARG A 32 15.20 13.73 -6.99
CA ARG A 32 14.60 12.37 -7.10
C ARG A 32 14.69 11.51 -5.82
N GLU A 33 15.64 11.81 -4.93
CA GLU A 33 15.84 11.08 -3.66
C GLU A 33 15.21 11.81 -2.46
N ASP A 34 14.69 13.01 -2.68
CA ASP A 34 14.03 13.83 -1.66
C ASP A 34 12.58 13.36 -1.51
N PHE A 35 12.31 12.74 -0.37
CA PHE A 35 10.97 12.26 -0.02
C PHE A 35 9.92 13.38 0.00
N SER A 36 10.27 14.55 0.54
CA SER A 36 9.36 15.69 0.67
C SER A 36 8.98 16.24 -0.71
N PHE A 37 9.95 16.29 -1.63
CA PHE A 37 9.72 16.69 -3.02
C PHE A 37 8.77 15.72 -3.71
N PHE A 38 9.04 14.42 -3.60
CA PHE A 38 8.17 13.40 -4.15
C PHE A 38 6.74 13.54 -3.61
N LEU A 39 6.61 13.62 -2.29
CA LEU A 39 5.31 13.68 -1.63
C LEU A 39 4.51 14.92 -2.03
N SER A 40 5.09 16.11 -1.95
CA SER A 40 4.35 17.36 -2.15
C SER A 40 4.22 17.80 -3.62
N LYS A 41 5.24 17.56 -4.44
CA LYS A 41 5.27 18.02 -5.84
C LYS A 41 4.81 16.94 -6.80
N ILE A 42 5.41 15.75 -6.72
CA ILE A 42 5.10 14.68 -7.68
C ILE A 42 3.66 14.20 -7.52
N THR A 43 3.21 13.89 -6.30
CA THR A 43 1.84 13.38 -6.10
C THR A 43 0.76 14.42 -6.46
N THR A 44 0.98 15.69 -6.11
CA THR A 44 0.05 16.79 -6.42
C THR A 44 -0.03 17.08 -7.93
N THR A 45 1.11 17.21 -8.60
CA THR A 45 1.12 17.49 -10.05
C THR A 45 0.64 16.28 -10.86
N MET A 46 0.98 15.07 -10.43
CA MET A 46 0.56 13.83 -11.07
C MET A 46 -0.66 13.20 -10.38
N ASN A 47 -1.63 14.02 -9.94
CA ASN A 47 -2.78 13.57 -9.16
C ASN A 47 -3.71 12.56 -9.87
N GLN A 48 -3.58 12.39 -11.19
CA GLN A 48 -4.33 11.37 -11.95
C GLN A 48 -3.60 10.02 -12.01
N ASN A 49 -2.35 9.95 -11.54
CA ASN A 49 -1.59 8.71 -11.54
C ASN A 49 -2.16 7.73 -10.50
N VAL A 50 -2.63 6.58 -10.98
CA VAL A 50 -3.27 5.54 -10.15
C VAL A 50 -2.38 4.97 -9.04
N HIS A 51 -1.05 5.13 -9.16
CA HIS A 51 -0.10 4.71 -8.13
C HIS A 51 -0.07 5.66 -6.92
N TRP A 52 -0.42 6.93 -7.12
CA TRP A 52 -0.35 7.98 -6.09
C TRP A 52 -1.72 8.50 -5.66
N ARG A 53 -2.79 8.04 -6.30
CA ARG A 53 -4.17 8.38 -5.94
C ARG A 53 -4.62 7.60 -4.72
N SER A 54 -5.50 8.22 -3.92
CA SER A 54 -6.25 7.52 -2.86
C SER A 54 -6.97 6.29 -3.42
N ILE A 55 -7.04 5.23 -2.63
CA ILE A 55 -7.76 4.01 -3.00
C ILE A 55 -9.24 4.33 -3.16
N TYR A 56 -9.79 5.20 -2.31
CA TYR A 56 -11.14 5.71 -2.37
C TYR A 56 -11.50 6.20 -3.77
N SER A 57 -10.65 7.06 -4.35
CA SER A 57 -10.88 7.63 -5.67
C SER A 57 -10.73 6.62 -6.83
N ARG A 58 -10.18 5.44 -6.58
CA ARG A 58 -9.94 4.40 -7.61
C ARG A 58 -11.10 3.43 -7.74
N VAL A 59 -11.98 3.37 -6.73
CA VAL A 59 -13.18 2.53 -6.73
C VAL A 59 -14.39 3.43 -6.98
N ASP A 60 -15.15 3.13 -8.03
CA ASP A 60 -16.39 3.84 -8.33
C ASP A 60 -17.40 3.67 -7.17
N GLU A 61 -18.09 4.74 -6.81
CA GLU A 61 -18.99 4.82 -5.65
C GLU A 61 -19.99 3.67 -5.60
N LYS A 62 -20.48 3.25 -6.75
CA LYS A 62 -21.45 2.14 -6.87
C LYS A 62 -20.92 0.78 -6.39
N TRP A 63 -19.59 0.63 -6.27
CA TRP A 63 -18.95 -0.61 -5.82
C TRP A 63 -18.72 -0.67 -4.32
N TRP A 64 -18.64 0.48 -3.63
CA TRP A 64 -18.40 0.52 -2.18
C TRP A 64 -19.41 -0.30 -1.37
N PRO A 65 -20.74 -0.25 -1.64
CA PRO A 65 -21.71 -1.08 -0.91
C PRO A 65 -21.51 -2.59 -1.07
N TRP A 66 -20.74 -3.03 -2.06
CA TRP A 66 -20.44 -4.44 -2.32
C TRP A 66 -19.08 -4.88 -1.74
N MET A 67 -18.31 -3.94 -1.19
CA MET A 67 -17.08 -4.25 -0.47
C MET A 67 -17.42 -4.82 0.90
N ASN A 68 -17.27 -6.14 1.01
CA ASN A 68 -17.58 -6.90 2.21
C ASN A 68 -16.32 -7.51 2.88
N TYR A 69 -15.14 -7.21 2.34
CA TYR A 69 -13.87 -7.68 2.87
C TYR A 69 -12.73 -6.74 2.48
N VAL A 70 -11.91 -6.33 3.46
CA VAL A 70 -10.69 -5.56 3.26
C VAL A 70 -9.55 -6.29 3.97
N ALA A 71 -8.48 -6.60 3.23
CA ALA A 71 -7.28 -7.24 3.76
C ALA A 71 -6.15 -6.20 3.96
N ASN A 72 -5.33 -6.42 4.96
CA ASN A 72 -4.17 -5.61 5.30
C ASN A 72 -2.89 -6.34 4.89
N MET A 73 -2.00 -5.62 4.22
CA MET A 73 -0.72 -6.19 3.78
C MET A 73 0.16 -6.67 4.94
N GLU A 74 0.02 -6.06 6.12
CA GLU A 74 0.76 -6.44 7.34
C GLU A 74 0.31 -7.82 7.88
N ASN A 75 -0.97 -8.15 7.74
CA ASN A 75 -1.59 -9.38 8.25
C ASN A 75 -2.08 -10.27 7.11
N LEU A 76 -1.46 -10.17 5.93
CA LEU A 76 -2.00 -10.72 4.68
C LEU A 76 -2.28 -12.23 4.76
N LYS A 77 -1.47 -12.98 5.52
CA LYS A 77 -1.68 -14.41 5.76
C LYS A 77 -2.96 -14.66 6.55
N ASP A 78 -3.10 -13.96 7.68
CA ASP A 78 -4.22 -14.13 8.60
C ASP A 78 -5.52 -13.63 7.98
N ASP A 79 -5.47 -12.51 7.25
CA ASP A 79 -6.61 -11.97 6.51
C ASP A 79 -7.02 -12.92 5.37
N ALA A 80 -6.07 -13.49 4.62
CA ALA A 80 -6.41 -14.49 3.60
C ALA A 80 -7.09 -15.73 4.18
N GLU A 81 -6.60 -16.25 5.31
CA GLU A 81 -7.23 -17.36 6.01
C GLU A 81 -8.65 -16.98 6.47
N HIS A 82 -8.81 -15.81 7.10
CA HIS A 82 -10.10 -15.31 7.56
C HIS A 82 -11.09 -15.14 6.40
N PHE A 83 -10.64 -14.57 5.27
CA PHE A 83 -11.45 -14.45 4.06
C PHE A 83 -11.92 -15.81 3.54
N LEU A 84 -11.01 -16.78 3.41
CA LEU A 84 -11.35 -18.11 2.89
C LEU A 84 -12.27 -18.89 3.84
N LYS A 85 -12.15 -18.67 5.15
CA LYS A 85 -13.08 -19.22 6.15
C LYS A 85 -14.48 -18.62 6.04
N SER A 86 -14.60 -17.36 5.61
CA SER A 86 -15.89 -16.69 5.43
C SER A 86 -16.70 -17.22 4.25
N ILE A 87 -16.03 -17.73 3.21
CA ILE A 87 -16.68 -18.29 2.01
C ILE A 87 -17.12 -19.73 2.30
N LYS A 88 -18.42 -19.96 2.48
CA LYS A 88 -18.98 -21.29 2.81
C LYS A 88 -19.78 -21.89 1.66
N SER A 89 -19.68 -23.21 1.50
CA SER A 89 -20.55 -23.96 0.60
C SER A 89 -21.97 -24.01 1.17
N ASN A 90 -22.96 -23.65 0.35
CA ASN A 90 -24.37 -23.81 0.69
C ASN A 90 -24.83 -25.29 0.69
N VAL A 91 -23.98 -26.22 0.22
CA VAL A 91 -24.28 -27.66 0.16
C VAL A 91 -23.63 -28.39 1.33
N SER A 92 -22.31 -28.22 1.52
CA SER A 92 -21.56 -28.97 2.55
C SER A 92 -21.34 -28.18 3.84
N GLY A 93 -21.61 -26.87 3.86
CA GLY A 93 -21.27 -25.98 4.98
C GLY A 93 -19.78 -25.72 5.16
N SER A 94 -18.91 -26.48 4.48
CA SER A 94 -17.45 -26.34 4.54
C SER A 94 -17.01 -25.02 3.95
N SER A 95 -16.00 -24.39 4.56
CA SER A 95 -15.41 -23.17 4.02
C SER A 95 -14.46 -23.45 2.84
N ALA A 96 -14.12 -22.43 2.06
CA ALA A 96 -13.06 -22.52 1.07
C ALA A 96 -11.71 -22.85 1.73
N TRP A 97 -11.48 -22.36 2.94
CA TRP A 97 -10.32 -22.72 3.74
C TRP A 97 -10.26 -24.22 4.04
N ASP A 98 -11.34 -24.80 4.56
CA ASP A 98 -11.37 -26.22 4.94
C ASP A 98 -11.19 -27.16 3.74
N ARG A 99 -11.65 -26.72 2.57
CA ARG A 99 -11.61 -27.52 1.34
C ARG A 99 -10.26 -27.46 0.62
N ILE A 100 -9.64 -26.28 0.57
CA ILE A 100 -8.45 -26.04 -0.26
C ILE A 100 -7.43 -25.07 0.38
N GLY A 101 -7.86 -24.14 1.23
CA GLY A 101 -6.95 -23.12 1.77
C GLY A 101 -5.96 -23.67 2.79
N ASN A 102 -6.39 -24.60 3.64
CA ASN A 102 -5.58 -25.19 4.72
C ASN A 102 -4.50 -26.16 4.21
N THR A 103 -4.66 -26.69 2.99
CA THR A 103 -3.64 -27.51 2.32
C THR A 103 -2.54 -26.67 1.67
N GLY A 104 -2.65 -25.33 1.77
CA GLY A 104 -1.67 -24.37 1.28
C GLY A 104 -1.79 -24.08 -0.22
N TRP A 105 -1.23 -22.93 -0.61
CA TRP A 105 -1.07 -22.48 -2.00
C TRP A 105 0.38 -22.63 -2.47
N GLY A 106 1.06 -23.68 -1.98
CA GLY A 106 2.49 -23.90 -2.20
C GLY A 106 2.83 -24.24 -3.65
N ASP A 107 4.08 -23.94 -4.04
CA ASP A 107 4.68 -24.52 -5.24
C ASP A 107 4.59 -26.04 -5.12
N ASN A 108 3.80 -26.66 -5.99
CA ASN A 108 3.95 -28.08 -6.22
C ASN A 108 5.38 -28.34 -6.69
N GLU A 109 6.20 -28.92 -5.83
CA GLU A 109 6.85 -30.17 -6.21
C GLU A 109 6.53 -31.24 -5.16
N ARG A 110 5.27 -31.71 -5.16
CA ARG A 110 4.90 -33.09 -4.77
C ARG A 110 5.10 -33.53 -3.32
N ASP A 111 4.79 -32.72 -2.31
CA ASP A 111 4.62 -33.28 -0.97
C ASP A 111 3.47 -32.64 -0.20
N CYS A 112 2.39 -33.41 -0.02
CA CYS A 112 1.18 -33.01 0.70
C CYS A 112 1.40 -32.82 2.21
N GLY A 113 2.64 -33.00 2.70
CA GLY A 113 3.00 -32.91 4.12
C GLY A 113 3.42 -31.51 4.60
N HIS A 114 3.59 -30.53 3.69
CA HIS A 114 4.12 -29.21 4.03
C HIS A 114 3.28 -28.09 3.42
N PRO A 115 2.25 -27.58 4.13
CA PRO A 115 1.56 -26.37 3.70
C PRO A 115 2.58 -25.22 3.70
N GLY A 116 2.87 -24.66 2.52
CA GLY A 116 3.74 -23.49 2.42
C GLY A 116 3.17 -22.31 3.21
N ASP A 117 4.03 -21.50 3.82
CA ASP A 117 3.63 -20.41 4.71
C ASP A 117 3.05 -19.17 4.01
N SER A 118 3.02 -19.14 2.68
CA SER A 118 2.62 -17.96 1.91
C SER A 118 1.18 -18.10 1.40
N ALA A 119 0.28 -17.24 1.89
CA ALA A 119 -1.13 -17.23 1.50
C ALA A 119 -1.40 -16.73 0.07
N PHE A 120 -0.38 -16.18 -0.60
CA PHE A 120 -0.43 -15.77 -2.01
C PHE A 120 0.83 -16.25 -2.73
N LEU A 121 0.74 -16.40 -4.06
CA LEU A 121 1.88 -16.60 -4.97
C LEU A 121 2.81 -15.37 -4.92
N ALA A 122 3.49 -15.18 -3.80
CA ALA A 122 4.55 -14.22 -3.69
C ALA A 122 5.69 -14.77 -4.54
N LYS A 123 5.95 -14.12 -5.68
CA LYS A 123 7.21 -14.31 -6.38
C LYS A 123 8.31 -14.19 -5.32
N LYS A 124 9.20 -15.17 -5.23
CA LYS A 124 10.22 -15.35 -4.17
C LYS A 124 11.00 -14.08 -3.75
N ASP A 125 10.97 -13.06 -4.61
CA ASP A 125 11.67 -11.78 -4.49
C ASP A 125 10.80 -10.56 -4.10
N ILE A 126 9.48 -10.72 -3.96
CA ILE A 126 8.56 -9.69 -3.43
C ILE A 126 8.47 -9.86 -1.92
N LYS A 127 9.62 -9.85 -1.24
CA LYS A 127 9.62 -9.55 0.18
C LYS A 127 9.38 -8.05 0.30
N HIS A 128 8.42 -7.63 1.12
CA HIS A 128 8.34 -6.25 1.61
C HIS A 128 9.62 -5.99 2.42
N LYS A 129 10.71 -5.66 1.71
CA LYS A 129 12.10 -5.82 2.19
C LYS A 129 12.50 -4.73 3.18
N THR A 130 11.64 -3.76 3.48
CA THR A 130 12.08 -2.47 4.00
C THR A 130 11.58 -2.08 5.38
N ASN A 131 10.64 -2.81 6.00
CA ASN A 131 9.99 -2.43 7.27
C ASN A 131 9.65 -0.92 7.27
N ALA A 132 8.95 -0.46 6.22
CA ALA A 132 8.73 0.96 5.99
C ALA A 132 7.98 1.63 7.15
N LYS A 133 7.03 0.91 7.77
CA LYS A 133 6.29 1.32 8.97
C LYS A 133 7.23 1.75 10.11
N ASP A 134 8.30 0.98 10.35
CA ASP A 134 9.24 1.24 11.44
C ASP A 134 10.18 2.43 11.15
N LYS A 135 10.16 2.95 9.92
CA LYS A 135 11.05 4.02 9.45
C LYS A 135 10.31 5.31 9.14
N LEU A 136 9.03 5.43 9.44
CA LEU A 136 8.24 6.62 9.11
C LEU A 136 8.86 7.90 9.68
N ARG A 137 9.31 7.88 10.94
CA ARG A 137 9.99 9.03 11.57
C ARG A 137 11.31 9.44 10.90
N ALA A 138 11.92 8.59 10.07
CA ALA A 138 13.13 8.95 9.32
C ALA A 138 12.83 9.78 8.07
N TYR A 139 11.57 9.82 7.62
CA TYR A 139 11.15 10.49 6.38
C TYR A 139 10.13 11.59 6.62
N TYR A 140 9.28 11.44 7.63
CA TYR A 140 8.22 12.38 7.96
C TYR A 140 8.69 13.42 8.97
N ASN A 141 8.23 14.65 8.78
CA ASN A 141 8.17 15.70 9.79
C ASN A 141 6.68 16.09 9.99
N PRO A 142 6.34 16.98 10.94
CA PRO A 142 4.95 17.36 11.19
C PRO A 142 4.22 17.89 9.94
N ASP A 143 4.88 18.72 9.13
CA ASP A 143 4.29 19.26 7.90
C ASP A 143 3.93 18.17 6.88
N LEU A 144 4.80 17.17 6.71
CA LEU A 144 4.58 16.06 5.78
C LEU A 144 3.52 15.08 6.29
N GLU A 145 3.44 14.88 7.61
CA GLU A 145 2.37 14.10 8.21
C GLU A 145 1.02 14.78 7.95
N ASN A 146 0.90 16.07 8.27
CA ASN A 146 -0.31 16.85 8.02
C ASN A 146 -0.67 16.88 6.52
N PHE A 147 0.33 17.01 5.63
CA PHE A 147 0.11 16.92 4.19
C PHE A 147 -0.51 15.59 3.80
N ILE A 148 0.01 14.46 4.29
CA ILE A 148 -0.50 13.13 3.92
C ILE A 148 -1.89 12.88 4.49
N GLU A 149 -2.11 13.23 5.75
CA GLU A 149 -3.41 13.09 6.40
C GLU A 149 -4.47 13.89 5.65
N THR A 150 -4.13 15.11 5.20
CA THR A 150 -5.03 15.94 4.40
C THR A 150 -5.20 15.40 2.98
N HIS A 151 -4.11 15.05 2.30
CA HIS A 151 -4.13 14.64 0.90
C HIS A 151 -4.83 13.30 0.67
N TYR A 152 -4.75 12.39 1.64
CA TYR A 152 -5.38 11.06 1.62
C TYR A 152 -6.51 10.92 2.64
N ALA A 153 -7.11 12.03 3.07
CA ALA A 153 -8.18 12.06 4.06
C ALA A 153 -9.37 11.15 3.69
N ASP A 154 -9.68 11.03 2.40
CA ASP A 154 -10.74 10.15 1.91
C ASP A 154 -10.49 8.68 2.28
N ASP A 155 -9.24 8.22 2.20
CA ASP A 155 -8.88 6.85 2.61
C ASP A 155 -8.95 6.71 4.13
N LEU A 156 -8.42 7.69 4.88
CA LEU A 156 -8.42 7.65 6.34
C LEU A 156 -9.84 7.65 6.94
N ASN A 157 -10.75 8.40 6.32
CA ASN A 157 -12.13 8.53 6.77
C ASN A 157 -13.09 7.52 6.14
N ASN A 158 -12.60 6.64 5.26
CA ASN A 158 -13.45 5.67 4.58
C ASN A 158 -13.97 4.62 5.59
N PRO A 159 -15.29 4.51 5.79
CA PRO A 159 -15.87 3.58 6.76
C PRO A 159 -15.60 2.10 6.44
N TYR A 160 -15.20 1.76 5.21
CA TYR A 160 -14.90 0.37 4.82
C TYR A 160 -13.48 -0.07 5.21
N PHE A 161 -12.53 0.86 5.37
CA PHE A 161 -11.13 0.49 5.62
C PHE A 161 -10.82 0.26 7.09
N HIS A 162 -11.54 0.91 8.00
CA HIS A 162 -11.34 0.77 9.45
C HIS A 162 -9.87 0.95 9.88
N PHE A 163 -9.16 1.89 9.26
CA PHE A 163 -7.77 2.15 9.62
C PHE A 163 -7.68 2.61 11.08
N THR A 164 -6.66 2.11 11.77
CA THR A 164 -6.29 2.65 13.08
C THR A 164 -5.53 3.94 12.86
N GLU A 165 -5.96 5.01 13.52
CA GLU A 165 -5.26 6.29 13.48
C GLU A 165 -3.81 6.09 13.94
N MET A 166 -2.87 6.60 13.15
CA MET A 166 -1.45 6.58 13.44
C MET A 166 -0.94 8.00 13.41
N LYS A 167 -0.66 8.54 14.61
CA LYS A 167 -0.03 9.85 14.77
C LYS A 167 1.44 9.68 15.12
N LEU A 168 2.33 10.24 14.31
CA LEU A 168 3.77 10.23 14.48
C LEU A 168 4.22 11.43 15.33
N TYR A 169 3.61 12.59 15.14
CA TYR A 169 3.92 13.81 15.87
C TYR A 169 2.68 14.34 16.60
N ASP A 170 2.79 14.50 17.91
CA ASP A 170 1.75 15.15 18.71
C ASP A 170 1.82 16.67 18.49
N GLU A 171 0.66 17.33 18.40
CA GLU A 171 0.55 18.80 18.30
C GLU A 171 1.15 19.55 19.51
N ASN A 172 1.51 18.82 20.58
CA ASN A 172 1.96 19.40 21.86
C ASN A 172 3.46 19.23 22.16
N ASN A 173 4.27 18.69 21.25
CA ASN A 173 5.70 18.42 21.49
C ASN A 173 6.65 19.23 20.58
N GLU A 174 6.29 20.45 20.23
CA GLU A 174 7.22 21.45 19.68
C GLU A 174 7.95 22.21 20.80
N GLU A 175 8.68 21.55 21.70
CA GLU A 175 9.65 22.23 22.57
C GLU A 175 10.58 21.24 23.30
N SER A 176 11.45 20.56 22.56
CA SER A 176 12.75 20.12 23.11
C SER A 176 13.66 19.58 22.01
N GLY A 177 14.46 20.47 21.42
CA GLY A 177 15.53 20.16 20.49
C GLY A 177 16.43 21.35 20.27
#